data_AF-A0A8S1NJ91-F1
#
_entry.id   AF-A0A8S1NJ91-F1
#
_cell.length_a   1.000
_cell.length_b   1.000
_cell.length_c   1.000
_cell.angle_alpha   90.00
_cell.angle_beta   90.00
_cell.angle_gamma   90.00
#
_symmetry.space_group_name_H-M   'P 1'
#
loop_
_entity.id
_entity.type
_entity.pdbx_description
1 polymer ?
#
loop_
_entity_poly.entity_id
_entity_poly.type
_entity_poly.pdbx_seq_one_letter_code
_entity_poly.pdbx_strand_id
1 'polypeptide(L)'
;MQGKSQREVASSLDLNSSNITQSPNQVVFNGINLKPNSPRTLQACQKLGIDLNIFQIKDLNYFRTTEGNNDEITQLRYEHYVNKTNQLLNEIFQKRKEIIRKNRQRQLQFASIDSLERSVSHKQGSNIDQSELKKQMDYAYNKTLQYLQQQDLLEGSVPQTLGECQDVPELEGGLNKELSRYNKHKIQKIREAQIKLEEDKRRVELLEKLQERDQRIVKTMMQKQKEMKEKYCSSKKVENKRIDTQEMECKSQPRDNEPQKNLQQQLSTNEYRSKMIIKNDDQKEKKKREQALMRKEEFEKQIDIDCQMQMAKIQQKLYNSEKLQKELIQNKIEKIKEQNIKEQQIMKQQKQLKDKISQEHINQLLEKMVQKEKDFQINQKSIQNVDQEKKLEIKQKQRKIKSNQGDIFKDRDEKLKQINEKFLKIEQFNKVKKEEYDNKILLKQEMRKLKEQDKQDILDRQKRQNEYRMLEITEKYRQVDEKNQLKQYQNNLLQQTSMQISRQEILERNRIYSHLQQLSDNLFNQKIRKRNMSQLEKNAITIKPKANNQKEDTEFEDHTRLLITMLQTSDAEETQKNKLSRRHN
;
A
#
# COMPACT_ATOMS: atom_id res chain seq x y z
N MET A 1 -68.43 -15.15 -3.47
CA MET A 1 -67.32 -14.17 -3.59
C MET A 1 -66.08 -14.79 -2.95
N GLN A 2 -65.15 -15.28 -3.76
CA GLN A 2 -63.94 -15.98 -3.31
C GLN A 2 -62.85 -14.96 -2.99
N GLY A 3 -62.24 -15.11 -1.80
CA GLY A 3 -61.13 -14.29 -1.33
C GLY A 3 -59.85 -14.58 -2.11
N LYS A 4 -59.26 -13.53 -2.66
CA LYS A 4 -57.97 -13.58 -3.36
C LYS A 4 -56.83 -13.80 -2.37
N SER A 5 -55.88 -14.63 -2.80
CA SER A 5 -54.65 -14.96 -2.07
C SER A 5 -53.75 -13.73 -1.90
N GLN A 6 -53.03 -13.61 -0.78
CA GLN A 6 -52.04 -12.54 -0.52
C GLN A 6 -50.96 -12.42 -1.61
N ARG A 7 -50.82 -13.42 -2.49
CA ARG A 7 -49.92 -13.37 -3.64
C ARG A 7 -50.45 -12.53 -4.81
N GLU A 8 -51.77 -12.32 -4.91
CA GLU A 8 -52.41 -11.58 -6.00
C GLU A 8 -52.57 -10.08 -5.73
N VAL A 9 -52.32 -9.61 -4.50
CA VAL A 9 -52.31 -8.18 -4.16
C VAL A 9 -50.95 -7.53 -4.49
N ALA A 10 -49.92 -8.33 -4.76
CA ALA A 10 -48.56 -7.86 -5.02
C ALA A 10 -48.28 -7.49 -6.50
N SER A 11 -49.25 -7.63 -7.40
CA SER A 11 -49.06 -7.37 -8.84
C SER A 11 -49.69 -6.07 -9.34
N SER A 12 -50.14 -5.17 -8.47
CA SER A 12 -50.84 -3.94 -8.89
C SER A 12 -50.60 -2.73 -7.98
N LEU A 13 -49.37 -2.53 -7.50
CA LEU A 13 -48.99 -1.35 -6.72
C LEU A 13 -47.64 -0.78 -7.18
N ASP A 14 -47.63 0.53 -7.35
CA ASP A 14 -46.65 1.37 -8.01
C ASP A 14 -45.17 1.12 -7.67
N LEU A 15 -44.35 1.17 -8.72
CA LEU A 15 -42.89 0.98 -8.74
C LEU A 15 -42.06 2.04 -7.97
N ASN A 16 -42.68 2.93 -7.18
CA ASN A 16 -41.99 4.00 -6.46
C ASN A 16 -42.29 4.09 -4.96
N SER A 17 -42.95 3.08 -4.35
CA SER A 17 -43.08 3.02 -2.89
C SER A 17 -41.98 2.14 -2.28
N SER A 18 -41.21 2.71 -1.34
CA SER A 18 -40.10 2.05 -0.67
C SER A 18 -40.63 0.87 0.17
N ASN A 19 -40.40 -0.36 -0.30
CA ASN A 19 -40.85 -1.60 0.32
C ASN A 19 -40.09 -1.95 1.61
N ILE A 20 -40.08 -1.04 2.59
CA ILE A 20 -39.65 -1.35 3.96
C ILE A 20 -40.86 -1.38 4.87
N THR A 21 -41.28 -2.56 5.29
CA THR A 21 -42.36 -2.75 6.27
C THR A 21 -41.75 -3.12 7.62
N GLN A 22 -42.07 -2.33 8.64
CA GLN A 22 -41.61 -2.56 10.01
C GLN A 22 -42.71 -3.20 10.84
N SER A 23 -42.35 -4.26 11.54
CA SER A 23 -43.12 -4.85 12.63
C SER A 23 -42.24 -4.86 13.88
N PRO A 24 -42.81 -5.00 15.10
CA PRO A 24 -42.07 -4.84 16.36
C PRO A 24 -40.81 -5.71 16.49
N ASN A 25 -40.75 -6.83 15.78
CA ASN A 25 -39.65 -7.79 15.85
C ASN A 25 -38.99 -8.11 14.51
N GLN A 26 -39.41 -7.43 13.43
CA GLN A 26 -38.96 -7.76 12.09
C GLN A 26 -39.11 -6.56 11.15
N VAL A 27 -38.03 -6.27 10.43
CA VAL A 27 -37.99 -5.34 9.31
C VAL A 27 -37.96 -6.17 8.03
N VAL A 28 -38.94 -5.95 7.17
CA VAL A 28 -39.04 -6.56 5.85
C VAL A 28 -38.60 -5.52 4.83
N PHE A 29 -37.52 -5.78 4.11
CA PHE A 29 -37.01 -4.89 3.09
C PHE A 29 -36.85 -5.66 1.77
N ASN A 30 -37.50 -5.22 0.68
CA ASN A 30 -37.42 -5.89 -0.62
C ASN A 30 -37.70 -7.41 -0.55
N GLY A 31 -38.68 -7.82 0.29
CA GLY A 31 -39.02 -9.23 0.53
C GLY A 31 -38.03 -9.99 1.43
N ILE A 32 -37.02 -9.31 1.99
CA ILE A 32 -36.00 -9.87 2.87
C ILE A 32 -36.37 -9.60 4.33
N ASN A 33 -36.46 -10.66 5.12
CA ASN A 33 -36.82 -10.59 6.54
C ASN A 33 -35.57 -10.49 7.45
N LEU A 34 -35.38 -9.33 8.07
CA LEU A 34 -34.38 -9.07 9.10
C LEU A 34 -35.04 -8.97 10.47
N LYS A 35 -34.58 -9.78 11.43
CA LYS A 35 -34.97 -9.66 12.84
C LYS A 35 -33.89 -8.85 13.57
N PRO A 36 -34.18 -7.62 14.05
CA PRO A 36 -33.19 -6.77 14.72
C PRO A 36 -32.54 -7.47 15.92
N ASN A 37 -33.35 -8.16 16.72
CA ASN A 37 -32.93 -8.86 17.94
C ASN A 37 -32.25 -10.23 17.69
N SER A 38 -32.06 -10.64 16.44
CA SER A 38 -31.36 -11.89 16.17
C SER A 38 -29.88 -11.76 16.52
N PRO A 39 -29.26 -12.68 17.27
CA PRO A 39 -27.84 -12.62 17.61
C PRO A 39 -26.92 -12.47 16.40
N ARG A 40 -27.34 -13.01 15.25
CA ARG A 40 -26.61 -12.95 13.98
C ARG A 40 -26.74 -11.58 13.31
N THR A 41 -27.87 -10.91 13.47
CA THR A 41 -28.09 -9.54 12.99
C THR A 41 -27.32 -8.56 13.88
N LEU A 42 -27.37 -8.74 15.20
CA LEU A 42 -26.59 -7.94 16.16
C LEU A 42 -25.08 -8.04 15.87
N GLN A 43 -24.58 -9.27 15.66
CA GLN A 43 -23.18 -9.48 15.30
C GLN A 43 -22.81 -8.89 13.93
N ALA A 44 -23.76 -8.86 12.98
CA ALA A 44 -23.54 -8.20 11.69
C ALA A 44 -23.41 -6.68 11.85
N CYS A 45 -24.32 -6.07 12.61
CA CYS A 45 -24.29 -4.63 12.91
C CYS A 45 -23.01 -4.23 13.64
N GLN A 46 -22.61 -4.99 14.67
CA GLN A 46 -21.37 -4.76 15.41
C GLN A 46 -20.13 -4.82 14.51
N LYS A 47 -20.08 -5.79 13.58
CA LYS A 47 -18.93 -5.93 12.66
C LYS A 47 -18.87 -4.86 11.58
N LEU A 48 -20.02 -4.29 11.21
CA LEU A 48 -20.12 -3.22 10.23
C LEU A 48 -20.01 -1.83 10.87
N GLY A 49 -20.04 -1.73 12.21
CA GLY A 49 -20.09 -0.45 12.91
C GLY A 49 -21.42 0.30 12.71
N ILE A 50 -22.51 -0.41 12.43
CA ILE A 50 -23.84 0.17 12.17
C ILE A 50 -24.66 0.11 13.47
N ASP A 51 -25.28 1.23 13.84
CA ASP A 51 -26.17 1.33 14.99
C ASP A 51 -27.52 0.62 14.73
N LEU A 52 -28.07 0.00 15.77
CA LEU A 52 -29.36 -0.69 15.74
C LEU A 52 -30.54 0.26 15.51
N ASN A 53 -30.34 1.56 15.75
CA ASN A 53 -31.32 2.60 15.42
C ASN A 53 -31.69 2.64 13.92
N ILE A 54 -30.90 2.03 13.03
CA ILE A 54 -31.23 1.89 11.61
C ILE A 54 -32.53 1.10 11.36
N PHE A 55 -32.92 0.25 12.31
CA PHE A 55 -34.17 -0.52 12.23
C PHE A 55 -35.39 0.29 12.67
N GLN A 56 -35.22 1.49 13.22
CA GLN A 56 -36.30 2.43 13.52
C GLN A 56 -36.49 3.32 12.28
N ILE A 57 -37.43 2.93 11.43
CA ILE A 57 -37.68 3.65 10.18
C ILE A 57 -38.40 4.95 10.50
N LYS A 58 -37.89 6.04 9.94
CA LYS A 58 -38.47 7.38 10.10
C LYS A 58 -39.40 7.66 8.94
N ASP A 59 -40.61 8.11 9.25
CA ASP A 59 -41.57 8.55 8.25
C ASP A 59 -41.21 9.91 7.66
N LEU A 60 -41.81 10.26 6.52
CA LEU A 60 -41.64 11.55 5.85
C LEU A 60 -41.84 12.74 6.80
N ASN A 61 -42.81 12.63 7.72
CA ASN A 61 -43.12 13.68 8.70
C ASN A 61 -41.97 13.99 9.67
N TYR A 62 -41.06 13.03 9.92
CA TYR A 62 -39.88 13.27 10.75
C TYR A 62 -38.93 14.32 10.15
N PHE A 63 -38.93 14.44 8.81
CA PHE A 63 -38.02 15.33 8.08
C PHE A 63 -38.61 16.72 7.84
N ARG A 64 -39.87 16.95 8.23
CA ARG A 64 -40.49 18.28 8.24
C ARG A 64 -39.95 19.07 9.42
N THR A 65 -39.24 20.15 9.17
CA THR A 65 -38.89 21.12 10.23
C THR A 65 -40.06 22.07 10.44
N THR A 66 -40.23 22.53 11.68
CA THR A 66 -41.34 23.40 12.12
C THR A 66 -41.37 24.80 11.51
N GLU A 67 -40.38 25.18 10.69
CA GLU A 67 -40.33 26.50 10.04
C GLU A 67 -39.85 26.36 8.58
N GLY A 68 -40.74 26.62 7.62
CA GLY A 68 -40.40 27.10 6.27
C GLY A 68 -39.71 26.17 5.27
N ASN A 69 -39.57 24.86 5.51
CA ASN A 69 -38.94 23.98 4.51
C ASN A 69 -39.89 23.64 3.36
N ASN A 70 -39.42 23.87 2.13
CA ASN A 70 -40.11 23.53 0.89
C ASN A 70 -40.37 22.00 0.82
N ASP A 71 -41.56 21.58 0.38
CA ASP A 71 -41.96 20.15 0.34
C ASP A 71 -40.97 19.30 -0.48
N GLU A 72 -40.40 19.89 -1.54
CA GLU A 72 -39.38 19.27 -2.39
C GLU A 72 -38.08 18.95 -1.62
N ILE A 73 -37.64 19.83 -0.71
CA ILE A 73 -36.44 19.61 0.11
C ILE A 73 -36.71 18.52 1.14
N THR A 74 -37.91 18.47 1.71
CA THR A 74 -38.33 17.41 2.63
C THR A 74 -38.35 16.06 1.92
N GLN A 75 -38.88 16.01 0.70
CA GLN A 75 -38.92 14.82 -0.14
C GLN A 75 -37.50 14.34 -0.48
N LEU A 76 -36.60 15.23 -0.92
CA LEU A 76 -35.20 14.88 -1.22
C LEU A 76 -34.46 14.33 -0.01
N ARG A 77 -34.67 14.91 1.18
CA ARG A 77 -34.07 14.40 2.43
C ARG A 77 -34.59 13.02 2.80
N TYR A 78 -35.89 12.79 2.63
CA TYR A 78 -36.50 11.49 2.86
C TYR A 78 -36.02 10.44 1.86
N GLU A 79 -35.96 10.76 0.57
CA GLU A 79 -35.43 9.85 -0.46
C GLU A 79 -33.97 9.48 -0.20
N HIS A 80 -33.13 10.47 0.16
CA HIS A 80 -31.75 10.20 0.53
C HIS A 80 -31.66 9.29 1.76
N TYR A 81 -32.48 9.53 2.79
CA TYR A 81 -32.57 8.70 3.98
C TYR A 81 -32.99 7.26 3.64
N VAL A 82 -34.03 7.08 2.84
CA VAL A 82 -34.52 5.77 2.40
C VAL A 82 -33.45 5.03 1.62
N ASN A 83 -32.80 5.68 0.65
CA ASN A 83 -31.73 5.07 -0.14
C ASN A 83 -30.55 4.63 0.72
N LYS A 84 -30.12 5.48 1.65
CA LYS A 84 -29.04 5.15 2.59
C LYS A 84 -29.44 4.01 3.54
N THR A 85 -30.66 4.01 4.03
CA THR A 85 -31.20 2.96 4.91
C THR A 85 -31.27 1.62 4.17
N ASN A 86 -31.75 1.63 2.93
CA ASN A 86 -31.79 0.45 2.05
C ASN A 86 -30.40 -0.13 1.80
N GLN A 87 -29.41 0.73 1.56
CA GLN A 87 -28.02 0.30 1.39
C GLN A 87 -27.49 -0.37 2.66
N LEU A 88 -27.66 0.25 3.83
CA LEU A 88 -27.18 -0.29 5.10
C LEU A 88 -27.89 -1.61 5.47
N LEU A 89 -29.20 -1.71 5.24
CA LEU A 89 -29.96 -2.95 5.46
C LEU A 89 -29.47 -4.09 4.56
N ASN A 90 -29.12 -3.80 3.30
CA ASN A 90 -28.51 -4.77 2.40
C ASN A 90 -27.14 -5.24 2.89
N GLU A 91 -26.29 -4.33 3.35
CA GLU A 91 -24.96 -4.67 3.90
C GLU A 91 -25.07 -5.55 5.14
N ILE A 92 -25.97 -5.20 6.07
CA ILE A 92 -26.29 -6.01 7.26
C ILE A 92 -26.74 -7.41 6.85
N PHE A 93 -27.61 -7.51 5.84
CA PHE A 93 -28.10 -8.80 5.37
C PHE A 93 -26.99 -9.69 4.78
N GLN A 94 -26.10 -9.12 3.97
CA GLN A 94 -24.98 -9.87 3.40
C GLN A 94 -24.02 -10.33 4.49
N LYS A 95 -23.70 -9.46 5.45
CA LYS A 95 -22.82 -9.82 6.57
C LYS A 95 -23.45 -10.89 7.47
N ARG A 96 -24.77 -10.82 7.71
CA ARG A 96 -25.53 -11.86 8.41
C ARG A 96 -25.44 -13.21 7.68
N LYS A 97 -25.57 -13.24 6.35
CA LYS A 97 -25.39 -14.46 5.54
C LYS A 97 -23.99 -15.05 5.69
N GLU A 98 -22.96 -14.20 5.65
CA GLU A 98 -21.57 -14.60 5.85
C GLU A 98 -21.36 -15.22 7.24
N ILE A 99 -21.89 -14.59 8.29
CA ILE A 99 -21.85 -15.11 9.67
C ILE A 99 -22.53 -16.48 9.76
N ILE A 100 -23.71 -16.65 9.15
CA ILE A 100 -24.42 -17.93 9.11
C ILE A 100 -23.55 -19.01 8.45
N ARG A 101 -22.95 -18.70 7.29
CA ARG A 101 -22.09 -19.64 6.57
C ARG A 101 -20.87 -20.03 7.42
N LYS A 102 -20.20 -19.07 8.05
CA LYS A 102 -19.03 -19.31 8.90
C LYS A 102 -19.37 -20.11 10.16
N ASN A 103 -20.51 -19.85 10.79
CA ASN A 103 -20.95 -20.60 11.97
C ASN A 103 -21.35 -22.03 11.59
N ARG A 104 -22.01 -22.25 10.44
CA ARG A 104 -22.30 -23.60 9.92
C ARG A 104 -21.02 -24.37 9.64
N GLN A 105 -20.01 -23.73 9.05
CA GLN A 105 -18.72 -24.36 8.79
C GLN A 105 -18.00 -24.75 10.09
N ARG A 106 -18.03 -23.89 11.11
CA ARG A 106 -17.48 -24.22 12.43
C ARG A 106 -18.25 -25.38 13.09
N GLN A 107 -19.57 -25.38 13.04
CA GLN A 107 -20.36 -26.49 13.58
C GLN A 107 -20.06 -27.83 12.90
N LEU A 108 -19.84 -27.84 11.58
CA LEU A 108 -19.42 -29.04 10.85
C LEU A 108 -18.01 -29.50 11.26
N GLN A 109 -17.10 -28.57 11.55
CA GLN A 109 -15.77 -28.90 12.09
C GLN A 109 -15.86 -29.48 13.50
N PHE A 110 -16.64 -28.88 14.40
CA PHE A 110 -16.84 -29.41 15.76
C PHE A 110 -17.57 -30.77 15.76
N ALA A 111 -18.59 -30.96 14.92
CA ALA A 111 -19.26 -32.25 14.78
C ALA A 111 -18.33 -33.36 14.25
N SER A 112 -17.36 -32.99 13.40
CA SER A 112 -16.33 -33.94 12.95
C SER A 112 -15.39 -34.36 14.09
N ILE A 113 -15.08 -33.45 15.01
CA ILE A 113 -14.24 -33.70 16.19
C ILE A 113 -14.97 -34.58 17.22
N ASP A 114 -16.23 -34.28 17.55
CA ASP A 114 -17.03 -35.10 18.47
C ASP A 114 -17.27 -36.53 17.92
N SER A 115 -17.39 -36.68 16.61
CA SER A 115 -17.48 -37.98 15.95
C SER A 115 -16.16 -38.76 15.96
N LEU A 116 -15.03 -38.04 16.00
CA LEU A 116 -13.69 -38.61 16.14
C LEU A 116 -13.44 -39.07 17.58
N GLU A 117 -13.87 -38.30 18.59
CA GLU A 117 -13.74 -38.69 20.00
C GLU A 117 -14.58 -39.92 20.36
N ARG A 118 -15.81 -40.03 19.83
CA ARG A 118 -16.63 -41.25 20.03
C ARG A 118 -16.13 -42.48 19.27
N SER A 119 -15.47 -42.29 18.12
CA SER A 119 -14.90 -43.41 17.34
C SER A 119 -13.54 -43.88 17.84
N VAL A 120 -12.80 -43.03 18.57
CA VAL A 120 -11.59 -43.42 19.31
C VAL A 120 -11.93 -44.17 20.60
N SER A 121 -13.01 -43.82 21.30
CA SER A 121 -13.40 -44.49 22.55
C SER A 121 -13.98 -45.90 22.41
N HIS A 122 -14.28 -46.38 21.20
CA HIS A 122 -14.91 -47.70 20.97
C HIS A 122 -14.08 -48.68 20.12
N LYS A 123 -12.85 -48.31 19.72
CA LYS A 123 -12.04 -49.13 18.81
C LYS A 123 -10.60 -49.38 19.24
N GLN A 124 -10.28 -49.35 20.53
CA GLN A 124 -8.98 -49.87 20.99
C GLN A 124 -9.10 -50.68 22.28
N GLY A 125 -9.29 -51.99 22.11
CA GLY A 125 -8.75 -53.00 23.02
C GLY A 125 -7.24 -53.17 22.81
N SER A 126 -6.48 -52.08 22.83
CA SER A 126 -5.02 -52.13 22.87
C SER A 126 -4.57 -51.45 24.14
N ASN A 127 -3.92 -52.23 25.01
CA ASN A 127 -3.10 -51.74 26.12
C ASN A 127 -1.95 -50.89 25.56
N ILE A 128 -2.25 -49.68 25.09
CA ILE A 128 -1.27 -48.61 25.03
C ILE A 128 -1.14 -48.16 26.47
N ASP A 129 0.00 -48.47 27.06
CA ASP A 129 0.31 -48.21 28.45
C ASP A 129 0.09 -46.71 28.74
N GLN A 130 -1.06 -46.37 29.34
CA GLN A 130 -1.45 -44.98 29.62
C GLN A 130 -0.38 -44.25 30.45
N SER A 131 0.45 -45.02 31.17
CA SER A 131 1.64 -44.56 31.89
C SER A 131 2.66 -43.87 30.96
N GLU A 132 2.90 -44.40 29.77
CA GLU A 132 3.94 -43.92 28.86
C GLU A 132 3.49 -42.66 28.10
N LEU A 133 2.21 -42.62 27.70
CA LEU A 133 1.60 -41.41 27.14
C LEU A 133 1.54 -40.28 28.18
N LYS A 134 1.22 -40.61 29.44
CA LYS A 134 1.24 -39.66 30.54
C LYS A 134 2.66 -39.14 30.80
N LYS A 135 3.67 -40.01 30.82
CA LYS A 135 5.08 -39.60 30.94
C LYS A 135 5.54 -38.69 29.81
N GLN A 136 5.10 -38.93 28.58
CA GLN A 136 5.43 -38.05 27.44
C GLN A 136 4.74 -36.69 27.55
N MET A 137 3.48 -36.65 28.01
CA MET A 137 2.79 -35.38 28.26
C MET A 137 3.37 -34.62 29.45
N ASP A 138 3.69 -35.30 30.54
CA ASP A 138 4.32 -34.72 31.72
C ASP A 138 5.73 -34.20 31.37
N TYR A 139 6.48 -34.93 30.53
CA TYR A 139 7.78 -34.47 30.02
C TYR A 139 7.65 -33.24 29.12
N ALA A 140 6.68 -33.23 28.20
CA ALA A 140 6.42 -32.07 27.34
C ALA A 140 6.00 -30.85 28.18
N TYR A 141 5.08 -31.05 29.12
CA TYR A 141 4.59 -30.01 30.03
C TYR A 141 5.70 -29.44 30.90
N ASN A 142 6.51 -30.29 31.54
CA ASN A 142 7.62 -29.85 32.38
C ASN A 142 8.71 -29.14 31.58
N LYS A 143 8.98 -29.58 30.34
CA LYS A 143 9.93 -28.91 29.44
C LYS A 143 9.44 -27.54 29.01
N THR A 144 8.14 -27.37 28.76
CA THR A 144 7.53 -26.07 28.44
C THR A 144 7.53 -25.14 29.66
N LEU A 145 7.25 -25.67 30.85
CA LEU A 145 7.35 -24.93 32.12
C LEU A 145 8.78 -24.46 32.41
N GLN A 146 9.79 -25.31 32.19
CA GLN A 146 11.20 -24.91 32.31
C GLN A 146 11.57 -23.81 31.31
N TYR A 147 11.06 -23.88 30.08
CA TYR A 147 11.31 -22.86 29.07
C TYR A 147 10.69 -21.50 29.43
N LEU A 148 9.49 -21.52 30.02
CA LEU A 148 8.80 -20.32 30.49
C LEU A 148 9.48 -19.74 31.75
N GLN A 149 9.89 -20.59 32.69
CA GLN A 149 10.65 -20.16 33.88
C GLN A 149 12.05 -19.62 33.55
N GLN A 150 12.70 -20.15 32.49
CA GLN A 150 13.96 -19.60 31.98
C GLN A 150 13.78 -18.25 31.27
N GLN A 151 12.59 -17.95 30.72
CA GLN A 151 12.27 -16.64 30.18
C GLN A 151 12.13 -15.59 31.29
N ASP A 152 11.49 -15.93 32.41
CA ASP A 152 11.34 -15.01 33.55
C ASP A 152 12.66 -14.74 34.30
N LEU A 153 13.69 -15.58 34.12
CA LEU A 153 15.03 -15.41 34.74
C LEU A 153 15.99 -14.53 33.91
N LEU A 154 15.64 -14.14 32.69
CA LEU A 154 16.45 -13.25 31.84
C LEU A 154 15.99 -11.78 31.86
N GLU A 155 14.89 -11.45 32.53
CA GLU A 155 14.44 -10.06 32.78
C GLU A 155 15.03 -9.45 34.08
N GLY A 156 15.99 -10.13 34.71
CA GLY A 156 16.54 -9.77 36.02
C GLY A 156 17.92 -9.10 36.06
N SER A 157 18.48 -8.61 34.95
CA SER A 157 19.76 -7.87 34.98
C SER A 157 19.58 -6.39 34.59
N VAL A 158 19.58 -5.57 35.65
CA VAL A 158 19.92 -4.13 35.74
C VAL A 158 20.21 -3.41 34.41
N PRO A 159 19.44 -2.36 34.04
CA PRO A 159 19.77 -1.51 32.91
C PRO A 159 20.92 -0.58 33.29
N GLN A 160 22.10 -0.82 32.74
CA GLN A 160 23.20 0.14 32.81
C GLN A 160 23.47 0.71 31.41
N THR A 161 23.40 2.04 31.37
CA THR A 161 23.92 2.99 30.37
C THR A 161 23.26 3.05 28.99
N LEU A 162 22.35 4.02 28.89
CA LEU A 162 22.38 5.13 27.91
C LEU A 162 23.49 5.04 26.84
N GLY A 163 23.06 5.07 25.57
CA GLY A 163 23.85 5.71 24.52
C GLY A 163 23.98 4.92 23.23
N GLU A 164 22.86 4.64 22.54
CA GLU A 164 22.81 4.66 21.07
C GLU A 164 21.33 4.53 20.66
N CYS A 165 20.77 5.61 20.12
CA CYS A 165 19.49 5.57 19.42
C CYS A 165 19.65 4.62 18.23
N GLN A 166 19.27 3.35 18.39
CA GLN A 166 18.96 2.52 17.24
C GLN A 166 17.70 3.08 16.59
N ASP A 167 17.90 3.59 15.38
CA ASP A 167 16.89 4.16 14.52
C ASP A 167 15.64 3.26 14.45
N VAL A 168 14.51 3.78 14.94
CA VAL A 168 13.16 3.18 14.85
C VAL A 168 12.86 2.53 13.47
N PRO A 169 13.33 3.08 12.33
CA PRO A 169 13.23 2.43 11.02
C PRO A 169 13.82 1.01 10.89
N GLU A 170 14.90 0.67 11.59
CA GLU A 170 15.52 -0.67 11.50
C GLU A 170 14.74 -1.72 12.27
N LEU A 171 14.14 -1.35 13.41
CA LEU A 171 13.23 -2.21 14.19
C LEU A 171 11.93 -2.48 13.42
N GLU A 172 11.37 -1.48 12.74
CA GLU A 172 10.19 -1.66 11.87
C GLU A 172 10.51 -2.54 10.65
N GLY A 173 11.71 -2.42 10.08
CA GLY A 173 12.19 -3.27 9.00
C GLY A 173 12.40 -4.73 9.42
N GLY A 174 12.90 -4.97 10.63
CA GLY A 174 13.04 -6.29 11.23
C GLY A 174 11.69 -6.95 11.50
N LEU A 175 10.77 -6.21 12.13
CA LEU A 175 9.42 -6.69 12.45
C LEU A 175 8.63 -7.05 11.18
N ASN A 176 8.73 -6.25 10.12
CA ASN A 176 8.05 -6.54 8.84
C ASN A 176 8.61 -7.80 8.14
N LYS A 177 9.91 -8.07 8.25
CA LYS A 177 10.52 -9.30 7.73
C LYS A 177 10.04 -10.52 8.51
N GLU A 178 9.91 -10.39 9.84
CA GLU A 178 9.43 -11.46 10.71
C GLU A 178 7.93 -11.72 10.52
N LEU A 179 7.11 -10.68 10.38
CA LEU A 179 5.70 -10.77 10.01
C LEU A 179 5.52 -11.48 8.66
N SER A 180 6.39 -11.19 7.69
CA SER A 180 6.39 -11.84 6.38
C SER A 180 6.76 -13.32 6.46
N ARG A 181 7.75 -13.68 7.29
CA ARG A 181 8.12 -15.09 7.55
C ARG A 181 6.98 -15.85 8.23
N TYR A 182 6.35 -15.26 9.24
CA TYR A 182 5.21 -15.83 9.94
C TYR A 182 4.01 -16.04 9.00
N ASN A 183 3.67 -15.03 8.18
CA ASN A 183 2.59 -15.15 7.21
C ASN A 183 2.87 -16.23 6.15
N LYS A 184 4.12 -16.35 5.69
CA LYS A 184 4.53 -17.44 4.77
C LYS A 184 4.39 -18.81 5.43
N HIS A 185 4.83 -18.96 6.68
CA HIS A 185 4.70 -20.20 7.44
C HIS A 185 3.23 -20.57 7.71
N LYS A 186 2.40 -19.58 8.03
CA LYS A 186 0.95 -19.74 8.21
C LYS A 186 0.26 -20.23 6.93
N ILE A 187 0.58 -19.65 5.78
CA ILE A 187 0.06 -20.10 4.48
C ILE A 187 0.51 -21.54 4.18
N GLN A 188 1.76 -21.86 4.48
CA GLN A 188 2.28 -23.22 4.31
C GLN A 188 1.54 -24.22 5.21
N LYS A 189 1.33 -23.91 6.49
CA LYS A 189 0.57 -24.76 7.41
C LYS A 189 -0.89 -24.95 6.99
N ILE A 190 -1.51 -23.91 6.43
CA ILE A 190 -2.86 -24.03 5.85
C ILE A 190 -2.87 -24.98 4.65
N ARG A 191 -1.88 -24.92 3.76
CA ARG A 191 -1.77 -25.85 2.63
C ARG A 191 -1.52 -27.29 3.09
N GLU A 192 -0.60 -27.50 4.03
CA GLU A 192 -0.35 -28.82 4.63
C GLU A 192 -1.63 -29.41 5.24
N ALA A 193 -2.39 -28.60 5.98
CA ALA A 193 -3.67 -29.03 6.56
C ALA A 193 -4.73 -29.35 5.49
N GLN A 194 -4.77 -28.60 4.39
CA GLN A 194 -5.68 -28.87 3.26
C GLN A 194 -5.34 -30.18 2.55
N ILE A 195 -4.05 -30.45 2.31
CA ILE A 195 -3.58 -31.71 1.71
C ILE A 195 -3.98 -32.88 2.61
N LYS A 196 -3.71 -32.78 3.92
CA LYS A 196 -4.06 -33.82 4.88
C LYS A 196 -5.56 -34.08 4.95
N LEU A 197 -6.38 -33.03 4.90
CA LEU A 197 -7.84 -33.15 4.86
C LEU A 197 -8.31 -33.86 3.58
N GLU A 198 -7.66 -33.61 2.44
CA GLU A 198 -8.02 -34.25 1.17
C GLU A 198 -7.60 -35.73 1.14
N GLU A 199 -6.44 -36.06 1.71
CA GLU A 199 -6.01 -37.45 1.93
C GLU A 199 -6.95 -38.21 2.85
N ASP A 200 -7.37 -37.61 3.97
CA ASP A 200 -8.34 -38.21 4.89
C ASP A 200 -9.70 -38.43 4.20
N LYS A 201 -10.14 -37.49 3.37
CA LYS A 201 -11.37 -37.65 2.58
C LYS A 201 -11.27 -38.84 1.62
N ARG A 202 -10.14 -39.01 0.93
CA ARG A 202 -9.91 -40.17 0.04
C ARG A 202 -9.86 -41.47 0.82
N ARG A 203 -9.28 -41.46 2.03
CA ARG A 203 -9.24 -42.64 2.91
C ARG A 203 -10.64 -43.06 3.38
N VAL A 204 -11.49 -42.11 3.75
CA VAL A 204 -12.89 -42.36 4.11
C VAL A 204 -13.66 -42.94 2.92
N GLU A 205 -13.52 -42.36 1.73
CA GLU A 205 -14.17 -42.86 0.52
C GLU A 205 -13.74 -44.30 0.17
N LEU A 206 -12.47 -44.65 0.42
CA LEU A 206 -11.98 -46.02 0.24
C LEU A 206 -12.63 -46.99 1.25
N LEU A 207 -12.78 -46.57 2.51
CA LEU A 207 -13.43 -47.37 3.54
C LEU A 207 -14.91 -47.60 3.24
N GLU A 208 -15.62 -46.58 2.74
CA GLU A 208 -17.01 -46.73 2.28
C GLU A 208 -17.12 -47.74 1.13
N LYS A 209 -16.23 -47.66 0.13
CA LYS A 209 -16.19 -48.64 -0.98
C LYS A 209 -15.94 -50.06 -0.52
N LEU A 210 -15.06 -50.26 0.46
CA LEU A 210 -14.82 -51.57 1.07
C LEU A 210 -16.06 -52.07 1.81
N GLN A 211 -16.70 -51.21 2.61
CA GLN A 211 -17.91 -51.55 3.34
C GLN A 211 -19.07 -51.91 2.40
N GLU A 212 -19.26 -51.17 1.30
CA GLU A 212 -20.24 -51.53 0.27
C GLU A 212 -19.94 -52.88 -0.38
N ARG A 213 -18.67 -53.17 -0.67
CA ARG A 213 -18.27 -54.46 -1.24
C ARG A 213 -18.59 -55.60 -0.29
N ASP A 214 -18.29 -55.44 0.99
CA ASP A 214 -18.56 -56.44 2.02
C ASP A 214 -20.08 -56.64 2.21
N GLN A 215 -20.87 -55.57 2.19
CA GLN A 215 -22.34 -55.66 2.19
C GLN A 215 -22.88 -56.44 0.98
N ARG A 216 -22.32 -56.21 -0.22
CA ARG A 216 -22.70 -56.97 -1.43
C ARG A 216 -22.35 -58.46 -1.31
N ILE A 217 -21.19 -58.78 -0.76
CA ILE A 217 -20.75 -60.16 -0.51
C ILE A 217 -21.72 -60.85 0.46
N VAL A 218 -22.04 -60.20 1.59
CA VAL A 218 -23.00 -60.73 2.58
C VAL A 218 -24.38 -60.95 1.96
N LYS A 219 -24.88 -59.99 1.18
CA LYS A 219 -26.19 -60.11 0.48
C LYS A 219 -26.19 -61.31 -0.48
N THR A 220 -25.11 -61.50 -1.23
CA THR A 220 -24.96 -62.63 -2.16
C THR A 220 -24.89 -63.97 -1.41
N MET A 221 -24.18 -64.05 -0.29
CA MET A 221 -24.13 -65.25 0.55
C MET A 221 -25.51 -65.59 1.12
N MET A 222 -26.24 -64.61 1.66
CA MET A 222 -27.60 -64.80 2.16
C MET A 222 -28.54 -65.34 1.07
N GLN A 223 -28.44 -64.80 -0.15
CA GLN A 223 -29.28 -65.22 -1.26
C GLN A 223 -28.98 -66.66 -1.70
N LYS A 224 -27.69 -67.03 -1.81
CA LYS A 224 -27.29 -68.43 -2.04
C LYS A 224 -27.77 -69.38 -0.95
N GLN A 225 -27.72 -68.95 0.32
CA GLN A 225 -28.17 -69.77 1.44
C GLN A 225 -29.70 -69.98 1.40
N LYS A 226 -30.47 -68.98 0.95
CA LYS A 226 -31.92 -69.09 0.74
C LYS A 226 -32.25 -70.04 -0.41
N GLU A 227 -31.55 -69.92 -1.56
CA GLU A 227 -31.70 -70.83 -2.70
C GLU A 227 -31.37 -72.28 -2.34
N MET A 228 -30.33 -72.50 -1.53
CA MET A 228 -29.99 -73.84 -1.03
C MET A 228 -31.10 -74.43 -0.15
N LYS A 229 -31.71 -73.63 0.74
CA LYS A 229 -32.85 -74.07 1.55
C LYS A 229 -34.08 -74.40 0.70
N GLU A 230 -34.38 -73.58 -0.31
CA GLU A 230 -35.49 -73.83 -1.24
C GLU A 230 -35.29 -75.10 -2.09
N LYS A 231 -34.06 -75.36 -2.55
CA LYS A 231 -33.69 -76.60 -3.27
C LYS A 231 -33.80 -77.85 -2.39
N TYR A 232 -33.45 -77.74 -1.10
CA TYR A 232 -33.60 -78.84 -0.15
C TYR A 232 -35.08 -79.17 0.13
N CYS A 233 -35.93 -78.15 0.30
CA CYS A 233 -37.37 -78.33 0.50
C CYS A 233 -38.08 -78.91 -0.74
N SER A 234 -37.63 -78.57 -1.94
CA SER A 234 -38.20 -79.08 -3.19
C SER A 234 -37.75 -80.51 -3.51
N SER A 235 -36.52 -80.90 -3.18
CA SER A 235 -36.05 -82.29 -3.33
C SER A 235 -36.80 -83.26 -2.40
N LYS A 236 -37.07 -82.86 -1.16
CA LYS A 236 -37.84 -83.67 -0.18
C LYS A 236 -39.28 -83.98 -0.63
N LYS A 237 -39.87 -83.16 -1.51
CA LYS A 237 -41.22 -83.37 -2.07
C LYS A 237 -41.23 -84.32 -3.28
N VAL A 238 -40.11 -84.50 -3.96
CA VAL A 238 -40.00 -85.39 -5.13
C VAL A 238 -39.69 -86.83 -4.69
N GLU A 239 -38.93 -87.00 -3.62
CA GLU A 239 -38.54 -88.32 -3.10
C GLU A 239 -39.73 -89.07 -2.47
N ASN A 240 -40.61 -88.37 -1.75
CA ASN A 240 -41.85 -88.97 -1.22
C ASN A 240 -42.85 -89.42 -2.29
N LYS A 241 -42.78 -88.92 -3.53
CA LYS A 241 -43.67 -89.35 -4.61
C LYS A 241 -43.19 -90.60 -5.37
N ARG A 242 -41.91 -90.96 -5.25
CA ARG A 242 -41.35 -92.15 -5.92
C ARG A 242 -41.55 -93.44 -5.13
N ILE A 243 -41.63 -93.35 -3.81
CA ILE A 243 -41.81 -94.53 -2.94
C ILE A 243 -43.24 -95.09 -3.12
N ASP A 244 -44.26 -94.23 -3.27
CA ASP A 244 -45.65 -94.66 -3.50
C ASP A 244 -45.90 -95.37 -4.84
N THR A 245 -45.01 -95.21 -5.84
CA THR A 245 -45.22 -95.81 -7.17
C THR A 245 -44.50 -97.15 -7.36
N GLN A 246 -43.57 -97.54 -6.48
CA GLN A 246 -42.81 -98.79 -6.60
C GLN A 246 -43.39 -99.97 -5.80
N GLU A 247 -44.33 -99.75 -4.88
CA GLU A 247 -44.96 -100.83 -4.09
C GLU A 247 -46.19 -101.48 -4.77
N MET A 248 -46.69 -100.94 -5.89
CA MET A 248 -47.93 -101.39 -6.54
C MET A 248 -47.76 -102.33 -7.75
N GLU A 249 -46.53 -102.71 -8.15
CA GLU A 249 -46.27 -103.51 -9.36
C GLU A 249 -45.79 -104.96 -9.12
N CYS A 250 -45.77 -105.45 -7.89
CA CYS A 250 -45.43 -106.86 -7.60
C CYS A 250 -46.63 -107.63 -7.04
N LYS A 251 -47.54 -108.11 -7.91
CA LYS A 251 -48.34 -109.32 -7.66
C LYS A 251 -49.08 -109.81 -8.92
N SER A 252 -49.10 -111.14 -9.05
CA SER A 252 -49.92 -112.03 -9.89
C SER A 252 -49.54 -112.29 -11.35
N GLN A 253 -48.88 -113.44 -11.60
CA GLN A 253 -49.32 -114.46 -12.57
C GLN A 253 -48.78 -115.85 -12.17
N PRO A 254 -49.59 -116.92 -12.17
CA PRO A 254 -49.12 -118.30 -12.07
C PRO A 254 -49.12 -119.00 -13.45
N ARG A 255 -48.14 -119.86 -13.67
CA ARG A 255 -48.04 -120.83 -14.77
C ARG A 255 -47.82 -122.20 -14.15
N ASP A 256 -48.54 -123.23 -14.59
CA ASP A 256 -47.97 -124.49 -15.12
C ASP A 256 -49.00 -125.64 -15.26
N ASN A 257 -49.09 -126.13 -16.51
CA ASN A 257 -49.03 -127.51 -17.03
C ASN A 257 -49.88 -128.68 -16.47
N GLU A 258 -50.66 -129.27 -17.38
CA GLU A 258 -51.05 -130.69 -17.53
C GLU A 258 -49.81 -131.64 -17.64
N PRO A 259 -49.86 -133.00 -17.53
CA PRO A 259 -50.86 -133.89 -18.16
C PRO A 259 -51.22 -135.26 -17.51
N GLN A 260 -52.19 -135.93 -18.16
CA GLN A 260 -52.74 -137.28 -17.99
C GLN A 260 -51.74 -138.45 -17.93
N LYS A 261 -52.15 -139.56 -17.27
CA LYS A 261 -51.83 -140.93 -17.71
C LYS A 261 -52.77 -142.02 -17.16
N ASN A 262 -53.05 -142.98 -18.06
CA ASN A 262 -53.28 -144.43 -17.89
C ASN A 262 -54.69 -145.02 -17.69
N LEU A 263 -55.12 -145.83 -18.69
CA LEU A 263 -55.46 -147.28 -18.66
C LEU A 263 -56.21 -147.58 -19.98
N GLN A 264 -55.82 -148.39 -20.96
CA GLN A 264 -55.33 -149.78 -21.05
C GLN A 264 -56.28 -150.85 -20.51
N GLN A 265 -56.79 -151.67 -21.46
CA GLN A 265 -56.87 -153.15 -21.47
C GLN A 265 -58.27 -153.78 -21.63
N GLN A 266 -58.27 -154.94 -22.32
CA GLN A 266 -59.31 -156.00 -22.49
C GLN A 266 -60.11 -155.93 -23.81
N LEU A 267 -60.29 -156.96 -24.66
CA LEU A 267 -60.20 -158.44 -24.63
C LEU A 267 -59.93 -158.95 -26.08
N SER A 268 -58.95 -159.82 -26.33
CA SER A 268 -58.98 -161.29 -26.45
C SER A 268 -59.75 -161.91 -27.65
N THR A 269 -59.05 -162.88 -28.27
CA THR A 269 -59.50 -164.03 -29.09
C THR A 269 -60.18 -163.77 -30.45
N ASN A 270 -59.46 -164.03 -31.55
CA ASN A 270 -59.78 -165.23 -32.35
C ASN A 270 -58.60 -165.59 -33.27
N GLU A 271 -58.30 -166.88 -33.30
CA GLU A 271 -57.09 -167.46 -33.86
C GLU A 271 -57.40 -168.12 -35.22
N TYR A 272 -56.37 -168.30 -36.05
CA TYR A 272 -56.36 -169.13 -37.27
C TYR A 272 -57.16 -168.70 -38.51
N ARG A 273 -56.66 -167.68 -39.22
CA ARG A 273 -56.62 -167.64 -40.70
C ARG A 273 -55.79 -166.45 -41.17
N SER A 274 -54.52 -166.66 -41.51
CA SER A 274 -53.77 -165.90 -42.56
C SER A 274 -52.25 -166.06 -42.44
N LYS A 275 -51.75 -167.29 -42.62
CA LYS A 275 -50.30 -167.53 -42.84
C LYS A 275 -49.84 -167.28 -44.29
N MET A 276 -50.59 -166.50 -45.09
CA MET A 276 -50.22 -166.11 -46.46
C MET A 276 -50.26 -164.59 -46.72
N ILE A 277 -50.63 -163.76 -45.72
CA ILE A 277 -50.74 -162.29 -45.86
C ILE A 277 -49.53 -161.55 -45.24
N ILE A 278 -48.80 -162.18 -44.32
CA ILE A 278 -47.80 -161.56 -43.45
C ILE A 278 -46.54 -161.05 -44.19
N LYS A 279 -46.19 -161.58 -45.39
CA LYS A 279 -45.02 -161.10 -46.14
C LYS A 279 -45.26 -159.84 -47.00
N ASN A 280 -46.51 -159.55 -47.39
CA ASN A 280 -46.84 -158.34 -48.15
C ASN A 280 -47.20 -157.15 -47.25
N ASP A 281 -47.71 -157.42 -46.04
CA ASP A 281 -48.00 -156.36 -45.06
C ASP A 281 -46.73 -155.81 -44.40
N ASP A 282 -45.70 -156.63 -44.16
CA ASP A 282 -44.40 -156.15 -43.63
C ASP A 282 -43.71 -155.15 -44.59
N GLN A 283 -43.80 -155.34 -45.90
CA GLN A 283 -43.25 -154.39 -46.87
C GLN A 283 -44.06 -153.08 -46.94
N LYS A 284 -45.39 -153.17 -46.81
CA LYS A 284 -46.26 -151.97 -46.73
C LYS A 284 -46.04 -151.21 -45.43
N GLU A 285 -45.83 -151.91 -44.31
CA GLU A 285 -45.56 -151.28 -43.01
C GLU A 285 -44.18 -150.63 -42.99
N LYS A 286 -43.17 -151.26 -43.58
CA LYS A 286 -41.83 -150.67 -43.74
C LYS A 286 -41.88 -149.36 -44.55
N LYS A 287 -42.61 -149.34 -45.67
CA LYS A 287 -42.84 -148.10 -46.45
C LYS A 287 -43.60 -147.03 -45.67
N LYS A 288 -44.58 -147.40 -44.84
CA LYS A 288 -45.30 -146.44 -43.96
C LYS A 288 -44.39 -145.84 -42.88
N ARG A 289 -43.51 -146.65 -42.26
CA ARG A 289 -42.54 -146.15 -41.26
C ARG A 289 -41.51 -145.21 -41.89
N GLU A 290 -41.05 -145.53 -43.09
CA GLU A 290 -40.10 -144.69 -43.84
C GLU A 290 -40.74 -143.35 -44.23
N GLN A 291 -42.00 -143.34 -44.70
CA GLN A 291 -42.75 -142.10 -44.92
C GLN A 291 -42.99 -141.29 -43.64
N ALA A 292 -43.22 -141.95 -42.50
CA ALA A 292 -43.39 -141.26 -41.22
C ALA A 292 -42.08 -140.63 -40.73
N LEU A 293 -40.95 -141.30 -40.93
CA LEU A 293 -39.61 -140.76 -40.65
C LEU A 293 -39.31 -139.55 -41.53
N MET A 294 -39.58 -139.64 -42.84
CA MET A 294 -39.41 -138.49 -43.76
C MET A 294 -40.24 -137.28 -43.34
N ARG A 295 -41.52 -137.48 -42.96
CA ARG A 295 -42.36 -136.38 -42.45
C ARG A 295 -41.86 -135.80 -41.13
N LYS A 296 -41.30 -136.64 -40.24
CA LYS A 296 -40.72 -136.17 -38.99
C LYS A 296 -39.47 -135.34 -39.24
N GLU A 297 -38.60 -135.77 -40.14
CA GLU A 297 -37.43 -135.00 -40.57
C GLU A 297 -37.82 -133.68 -41.26
N GLU A 298 -38.86 -133.68 -42.09
CA GLU A 298 -39.42 -132.46 -42.69
C GLU A 298 -39.97 -131.50 -41.63
N PHE A 299 -40.65 -132.02 -40.61
CA PHE A 299 -41.20 -131.22 -39.52
C PHE A 299 -40.10 -130.65 -38.60
N GLU A 300 -39.07 -131.44 -38.28
CA GLU A 300 -37.90 -130.97 -37.53
C GLU A 300 -37.15 -129.87 -38.32
N LYS A 301 -36.97 -130.05 -39.64
CA LYS A 301 -36.42 -128.99 -40.51
C LYS A 301 -37.27 -127.73 -40.51
N GLN A 302 -38.59 -127.85 -40.49
CA GLN A 302 -39.49 -126.69 -40.44
C GLN A 302 -39.37 -125.95 -39.10
N ILE A 303 -39.29 -126.67 -37.98
CA ILE A 303 -39.05 -126.08 -36.65
C ILE A 303 -37.70 -125.36 -36.61
N ASP A 304 -36.64 -125.97 -37.16
CA ASP A 304 -35.32 -125.36 -37.20
C ASP A 304 -35.32 -124.06 -38.03
N ILE A 305 -36.01 -124.05 -39.18
CA ILE A 305 -36.20 -122.85 -40.00
C ILE A 305 -36.95 -121.77 -39.21
N ASP A 306 -38.03 -122.12 -38.51
CA ASP A 306 -38.81 -121.16 -37.71
C ASP A 306 -38.00 -120.60 -36.52
N CYS A 307 -37.22 -121.44 -35.84
CA CYS A 307 -36.29 -121.03 -34.79
C CYS A 307 -35.20 -120.09 -35.32
N GLN A 308 -34.60 -120.41 -36.47
CA GLN A 308 -33.61 -119.54 -37.13
C GLN A 308 -34.23 -118.20 -37.52
N MET A 309 -35.45 -118.20 -38.07
CA MET A 309 -36.16 -116.97 -38.42
C MET A 309 -36.48 -116.11 -37.19
N GLN A 310 -36.86 -116.70 -36.05
CA GLN A 310 -37.09 -115.96 -34.82
C GLN A 310 -35.79 -115.39 -34.23
N MET A 311 -34.70 -116.17 -34.23
CA MET A 311 -33.36 -115.69 -33.83
C MET A 311 -32.91 -114.50 -34.67
N ALA A 312 -33.08 -114.57 -36.00
CA ALA A 312 -32.74 -113.47 -36.90
C ALA A 312 -33.55 -112.20 -36.58
N LYS A 313 -34.86 -112.33 -36.29
CA LYS A 313 -35.70 -111.20 -35.87
C LYS A 313 -35.26 -110.58 -34.55
N ILE A 314 -34.84 -111.40 -33.58
CA ILE A 314 -34.34 -110.91 -32.28
C ILE A 314 -33.00 -110.17 -32.48
N GLN A 315 -32.08 -110.74 -33.24
CA GLN A 315 -30.79 -110.11 -33.57
C GLN A 315 -31.00 -108.76 -34.28
N GLN A 316 -31.93 -108.68 -35.22
CA GLN A 316 -32.24 -107.44 -35.91
C GLN A 316 -32.83 -106.37 -34.97
N LYS A 317 -33.71 -106.76 -34.04
CA LYS A 317 -34.25 -105.83 -33.02
C LYS A 317 -33.17 -105.31 -32.06
N LEU A 318 -32.27 -106.18 -31.62
CA LEU A 318 -31.13 -105.80 -30.78
C LEU A 318 -30.22 -104.81 -31.51
N TYR A 319 -29.86 -105.12 -32.75
CA TYR A 319 -29.05 -104.23 -33.59
C TYR A 319 -29.68 -102.85 -33.77
N ASN A 320 -30.99 -102.80 -34.05
CA ASN A 320 -31.72 -101.54 -34.19
C ASN A 320 -31.79 -100.75 -32.88
N SER A 321 -31.95 -101.43 -31.74
CA SER A 321 -31.97 -100.81 -30.41
C SER A 321 -30.60 -100.21 -30.05
N GLU A 322 -29.51 -100.95 -30.27
CA GLU A 322 -28.14 -100.45 -30.06
C GLU A 322 -27.83 -99.26 -30.96
N LYS A 323 -28.25 -99.31 -32.22
CA LYS A 323 -28.08 -98.20 -33.16
C LYS A 323 -28.80 -96.94 -32.68
N LEU A 324 -30.06 -97.07 -32.24
CA LEU A 324 -30.84 -95.96 -31.69
C LEU A 324 -30.21 -95.39 -30.41
N GLN A 325 -29.69 -96.26 -29.53
CA GLN A 325 -29.02 -95.82 -28.30
C GLN A 325 -27.72 -95.05 -28.60
N LYS A 326 -26.92 -95.54 -29.56
CA LYS A 326 -25.71 -94.82 -30.03
C LYS A 326 -26.05 -93.47 -30.62
N GLU A 327 -27.12 -93.38 -31.42
CA GLU A 327 -27.58 -92.11 -32.01
C GLU A 327 -28.09 -91.12 -30.95
N LEU A 328 -28.81 -91.58 -29.92
CA LEU A 328 -29.23 -90.74 -28.80
C LEU A 328 -28.04 -90.22 -27.97
N ILE A 329 -27.03 -91.06 -27.74
CA ILE A 329 -25.81 -90.65 -27.06
C ILE A 329 -25.05 -89.61 -27.90
N GLN A 330 -24.91 -89.85 -29.20
CA GLN A 330 -24.26 -88.91 -30.11
C GLN A 330 -24.98 -87.55 -30.14
N ASN A 331 -26.31 -87.54 -30.24
CA ASN A 331 -27.11 -86.31 -30.18
C ASN A 331 -26.94 -85.55 -28.85
N LYS A 332 -26.80 -86.26 -27.71
CA LYS A 332 -26.52 -85.61 -26.42
C LYS A 332 -25.12 -84.99 -26.40
N ILE A 333 -24.11 -85.69 -26.94
CA ILE A 333 -22.75 -85.19 -27.04
C ILE A 333 -22.71 -83.94 -27.92
N GLU A 334 -23.41 -83.93 -29.05
CA GLU A 334 -23.48 -82.78 -29.95
C GLU A 334 -24.15 -81.57 -29.29
N LYS A 335 -25.26 -81.76 -28.57
CA LYS A 335 -25.89 -80.68 -27.79
C LYS A 335 -24.95 -80.09 -26.74
N ILE A 336 -24.19 -80.93 -26.03
CA ILE A 336 -23.20 -80.47 -25.04
C ILE A 336 -22.08 -79.69 -25.73
N LYS A 337 -21.56 -80.17 -26.87
CA LYS A 337 -20.53 -79.47 -27.65
C LYS A 337 -21.04 -78.10 -28.12
N GLU A 338 -22.25 -78.04 -28.66
CA GLU A 338 -22.84 -76.79 -29.14
C GLU A 338 -23.05 -75.78 -27.99
N GLN A 339 -23.51 -76.25 -26.82
CA GLN A 339 -23.67 -75.42 -25.63
C GLN A 339 -22.33 -74.86 -25.13
N ASN A 340 -21.27 -75.68 -25.13
CA ASN A 340 -19.93 -75.26 -24.72
C ASN A 340 -19.34 -74.21 -25.69
N ILE A 341 -19.56 -74.37 -27.01
CA ILE A 341 -19.16 -73.37 -28.00
C ILE A 341 -19.88 -72.02 -27.75
N LYS A 342 -21.19 -72.05 -27.46
CA LYS A 342 -21.96 -70.85 -27.13
C LYS A 342 -21.43 -70.17 -25.86
N GLU A 343 -21.15 -70.92 -24.80
CA GLU A 343 -20.55 -70.37 -23.58
C GLU A 343 -19.16 -69.76 -23.81
N GLN A 344 -18.31 -70.41 -24.62
CA GLN A 344 -17.00 -69.85 -24.98
C GLN A 344 -17.11 -68.55 -25.78
N GLN A 345 -18.08 -68.44 -26.69
CA GLN A 345 -18.34 -67.20 -27.41
C GLN A 345 -18.81 -66.08 -26.45
N ILE A 346 -19.71 -66.37 -25.52
CA ILE A 346 -20.19 -65.41 -24.52
C ILE A 346 -19.03 -64.95 -23.63
N MET A 347 -18.18 -65.87 -23.17
CA MET A 347 -16.97 -65.55 -22.39
C MET A 347 -16.01 -64.63 -23.17
N LYS A 348 -15.77 -64.91 -24.45
CA LYS A 348 -14.95 -64.04 -25.31
C LYS A 348 -15.55 -62.64 -25.45
N GLN A 349 -16.85 -62.53 -25.69
CA GLN A 349 -17.55 -61.25 -25.80
C GLN A 349 -17.50 -60.45 -24.49
N GLN A 350 -17.71 -61.09 -23.33
CA GLN A 350 -17.61 -60.44 -22.02
C GLN A 350 -16.20 -59.93 -21.73
N LYS A 351 -15.16 -60.70 -22.11
CA LYS A 351 -13.77 -60.25 -21.98
C LYS A 351 -13.51 -59.01 -22.83
N GLN A 352 -13.90 -59.03 -24.10
CA GLN A 352 -13.76 -57.88 -24.99
C GLN A 352 -14.53 -56.64 -24.48
N LEU A 353 -15.71 -56.83 -23.90
CA LEU A 353 -16.49 -55.73 -23.33
C LEU A 353 -15.78 -55.09 -22.12
N LYS A 354 -15.22 -55.92 -21.22
CA LYS A 354 -14.44 -55.44 -20.07
C LYS A 354 -13.19 -54.68 -20.51
N ASP A 355 -12.49 -55.20 -21.51
CA ASP A 355 -11.29 -54.55 -22.06
C ASP A 355 -11.65 -53.18 -22.67
N LYS A 356 -12.74 -53.10 -23.44
CA LYS A 356 -13.26 -51.83 -23.98
C LYS A 356 -13.62 -50.82 -22.89
N ILE A 357 -14.38 -51.24 -21.86
CA ILE A 357 -14.76 -50.36 -20.75
C ILE A 357 -13.53 -49.85 -20.00
N SER A 358 -12.53 -50.72 -19.76
CA SER A 358 -11.28 -50.32 -19.12
C SER A 358 -10.52 -49.30 -19.96
N GLN A 359 -10.45 -49.52 -21.27
CA GLN A 359 -9.76 -48.63 -22.19
C GLN A 359 -10.46 -47.27 -22.30
N GLU A 360 -11.79 -47.26 -22.29
CA GLU A 360 -12.60 -46.04 -22.30
C GLU A 360 -12.43 -45.22 -21.01
N HIS A 361 -12.35 -45.88 -19.84
CA HIS A 361 -12.01 -45.22 -18.58
C HIS A 361 -10.60 -44.63 -18.58
N ILE A 362 -9.61 -45.33 -19.15
CA ILE A 362 -8.24 -44.81 -19.31
C ILE A 362 -8.24 -43.58 -20.22
N ASN A 363 -8.95 -43.64 -21.34
CA ASN A 363 -9.07 -42.52 -22.27
C ASN A 363 -9.72 -41.30 -21.62
N GLN A 364 -10.80 -41.47 -20.85
CA GLN A 364 -11.43 -40.38 -20.10
C GLN A 364 -10.49 -39.77 -19.06
N LEU A 365 -9.65 -40.58 -18.41
CA LEU A 365 -8.65 -40.08 -17.47
C LEU A 365 -7.58 -39.26 -18.19
N LEU A 366 -7.07 -39.75 -19.33
CA LEU A 366 -6.10 -39.03 -20.16
C LEU A 366 -6.67 -37.71 -20.65
N GLU A 367 -7.93 -37.68 -21.10
CA GLU A 367 -8.59 -36.47 -21.55
C GLU A 367 -8.73 -35.44 -20.42
N LYS A 368 -9.08 -35.88 -19.21
CA LYS A 368 -9.09 -35.00 -18.01
C LYS A 368 -7.70 -34.48 -17.66
N MET A 369 -6.64 -35.28 -17.84
CA MET A 369 -5.27 -34.84 -17.62
C MET A 369 -4.84 -33.81 -18.66
N VAL A 370 -5.14 -34.03 -19.94
CA VAL A 370 -4.87 -33.07 -21.02
C VAL A 370 -5.63 -31.77 -20.78
N GLN A 371 -6.88 -31.82 -20.34
CA GLN A 371 -7.65 -30.61 -20.03
C GLN A 371 -7.05 -29.85 -18.85
N LYS A 372 -6.66 -30.54 -17.77
CA LYS A 372 -5.96 -29.89 -16.64
C LYS A 372 -4.65 -29.26 -17.05
N GLU A 373 -3.90 -29.88 -17.96
CA GLU A 373 -2.64 -29.32 -18.49
C GLU A 373 -2.90 -28.05 -19.31
N LYS A 374 -3.93 -28.04 -20.18
CA LYS A 374 -4.35 -26.84 -20.90
C LYS A 374 -4.78 -25.72 -19.95
N ASP A 375 -5.60 -26.03 -18.95
CA ASP A 375 -6.05 -25.07 -17.96
C ASP A 375 -4.87 -24.49 -17.17
N PHE A 376 -3.90 -25.34 -16.80
CA PHE A 376 -2.68 -24.91 -16.13
C PHE A 376 -1.85 -23.94 -17.00
N GLN A 377 -1.67 -24.24 -18.29
CA GLN A 377 -0.98 -23.35 -19.23
C GLN A 377 -1.69 -22.02 -19.42
N ILE A 378 -3.02 -22.02 -19.52
CA ILE A 378 -3.82 -20.79 -19.59
C ILE A 378 -3.62 -19.95 -18.33
N ASN A 379 -3.68 -20.58 -17.15
CA ASN A 379 -3.52 -19.89 -15.88
C ASN A 379 -2.10 -19.32 -15.73
N GLN A 380 -1.08 -20.06 -16.17
CA GLN A 380 0.32 -19.59 -16.18
C GLN A 380 0.50 -18.36 -17.08
N LYS A 381 -0.08 -18.36 -18.29
CA LYS A 381 -0.08 -17.19 -19.18
C LYS A 381 -0.83 -16.00 -18.58
N SER A 382 -1.96 -16.24 -17.92
CA SER A 382 -2.72 -15.19 -17.23
C SER A 382 -1.89 -14.53 -16.12
N ILE A 383 -1.21 -15.32 -15.28
CA ILE A 383 -0.31 -14.80 -14.24
C ILE A 383 0.82 -13.97 -14.85
N GLN A 384 1.45 -14.45 -15.93
CA GLN A 384 2.50 -13.70 -16.62
C GLN A 384 2.01 -12.35 -17.17
N ASN A 385 0.81 -12.31 -17.75
CA ASN A 385 0.22 -11.07 -18.25
C ASN A 385 -0.04 -10.07 -17.12
N VAL A 386 -0.61 -10.52 -15.99
CA VAL A 386 -0.84 -9.67 -14.82
C VAL A 386 0.47 -9.10 -14.27
N ASP A 387 1.53 -9.91 -14.22
CA ASP A 387 2.85 -9.45 -13.78
C ASP A 387 3.49 -8.44 -14.75
N GLN A 388 3.29 -8.61 -16.07
CA GLN A 388 3.74 -7.64 -17.07
C GLN A 388 2.97 -6.31 -16.94
N GLU A 389 1.66 -6.38 -16.73
CA GLU A 389 0.81 -5.20 -16.55
C GLU A 389 1.21 -4.41 -15.30
N LYS A 390 1.45 -5.11 -14.17
CA LYS A 390 1.99 -4.49 -12.95
C LYS A 390 3.35 -3.82 -13.19
N LYS A 391 4.25 -4.45 -13.95
CA LYS A 391 5.55 -3.84 -14.30
C LYS A 391 5.38 -2.55 -15.12
N LEU A 392 4.44 -2.53 -16.05
CA LEU A 392 4.12 -1.33 -16.84
C LEU A 392 3.53 -0.22 -15.96
N GLU A 393 2.61 -0.57 -15.06
CA GLU A 393 2.00 0.38 -14.13
C GLU A 393 3.05 1.00 -13.17
N ILE A 394 3.97 0.19 -12.65
CA ILE A 394 5.10 0.67 -11.83
C ILE A 394 5.99 1.63 -12.65
N LYS A 395 6.32 1.29 -13.90
CA LYS A 395 7.08 2.18 -14.79
C LYS A 395 6.36 3.51 -15.02
N GLN A 396 5.05 3.50 -15.24
CA GLN A 396 4.26 4.72 -15.40
C GLN A 396 4.24 5.57 -14.12
N LYS A 397 4.05 4.96 -12.95
CA LYS A 397 4.12 5.66 -11.65
C LYS A 397 5.49 6.30 -11.44
N GLN A 398 6.58 5.59 -11.74
CA GLN A 398 7.93 6.14 -11.66
C GLN A 398 8.16 7.32 -12.62
N ARG A 399 7.63 7.26 -13.86
CA ARG A 399 7.71 8.39 -14.80
C ARG A 399 6.95 9.62 -14.28
N LYS A 400 5.76 9.44 -13.72
CA LYS A 400 4.98 10.53 -13.11
C LYS A 400 5.73 11.17 -11.93
N ILE A 401 6.32 10.36 -11.06
CA ILE A 401 7.14 10.88 -9.94
C ILE A 401 8.32 11.70 -10.46
N LYS A 402 9.06 11.21 -11.46
CA LYS A 402 10.18 11.95 -12.06
C LYS A 402 9.74 13.26 -12.72
N SER A 403 8.60 13.28 -13.41
CA SER A 403 8.04 14.49 -13.99
C SER A 403 7.71 15.52 -12.90
N ASN A 404 6.98 15.11 -11.88
CA ASN A 404 6.57 15.99 -10.78
C ASN A 404 7.79 16.52 -9.99
N GLN A 405 8.83 15.70 -9.81
CA GLN A 405 10.09 16.16 -9.21
C GLN A 405 10.76 17.22 -10.08
N GLY A 406 10.84 17.01 -11.40
CA GLY A 406 11.40 17.98 -12.34
C GLY A 406 10.69 19.35 -12.29
N ASP A 407 9.36 19.35 -12.17
CA ASP A 407 8.58 20.59 -12.10
C ASP A 407 8.80 21.34 -10.77
N ILE A 408 8.95 20.61 -9.65
CA ILE A 408 9.27 21.21 -8.34
C ILE A 408 10.68 21.82 -8.33
N PHE A 409 11.65 21.18 -8.97
CA PHE A 409 13.02 21.73 -9.09
C PHE A 409 13.05 22.99 -9.95
N LYS A 410 12.32 23.02 -11.08
CA LYS A 410 12.21 24.22 -11.92
C LYS A 410 11.58 25.40 -11.19
N ASP A 411 10.49 25.18 -10.46
CA ASP A 411 9.82 26.23 -9.68
C ASP A 411 10.72 26.76 -8.53
N ARG A 412 11.54 25.90 -7.91
CA ARG A 412 12.54 26.32 -6.93
C ARG A 412 13.66 27.14 -7.55
N ASP A 413 14.20 26.72 -8.70
CA ASP A 413 15.28 27.43 -9.38
C ASP A 413 14.82 28.81 -9.87
N GLU A 414 13.58 28.91 -10.36
CA GLU A 414 12.99 30.17 -10.80
C GLU A 414 12.74 31.13 -9.62
N LYS A 415 12.25 30.62 -8.48
CA LYS A 415 12.15 31.40 -7.24
C LYS A 415 13.51 31.87 -6.73
N LEU A 416 14.54 31.01 -6.78
CA LEU A 416 15.89 31.36 -6.38
C LEU A 416 16.46 32.47 -7.28
N LYS A 417 16.25 32.37 -8.60
CA LYS A 417 16.66 33.39 -9.57
C LYS A 417 15.99 34.75 -9.29
N GLN A 418 14.68 34.75 -9.02
CA GLN A 418 13.95 35.97 -8.65
C GLN A 418 14.46 36.59 -7.34
N ILE A 419 14.79 35.77 -6.34
CA ILE A 419 15.37 36.23 -5.07
C ILE A 419 16.75 36.85 -5.30
N ASN A 420 17.61 36.20 -6.08
CA ASN A 420 18.94 36.71 -6.42
C ASN A 420 18.86 38.04 -7.18
N GLU A 421 17.92 38.18 -8.13
CA GLU A 421 17.68 39.46 -8.81
C GLU A 421 17.22 40.57 -7.87
N LYS A 422 16.40 40.25 -6.85
CA LYS A 422 16.00 41.23 -5.82
C LYS A 422 17.19 41.65 -4.96
N PHE A 423 18.04 40.72 -4.55
CA PHE A 423 19.26 41.03 -3.81
C PHE A 423 20.21 41.93 -4.62
N LEU A 424 20.40 41.62 -5.91
CA LEU A 424 21.23 42.43 -6.80
C LEU A 424 20.71 43.87 -6.91
N LYS A 425 19.39 44.05 -7.02
CA LYS A 425 18.76 45.38 -7.05
C LYS A 425 18.95 46.15 -5.74
N ILE A 426 18.83 45.47 -4.60
CA ILE A 426 19.08 46.08 -3.28
C ILE A 426 20.55 46.50 -3.15
N GLU A 427 21.48 45.65 -3.60
CA GLU A 427 22.91 45.94 -3.56
C GLU A 427 23.26 47.16 -4.44
N GLN A 428 22.71 47.22 -5.66
CA GLN A 428 22.86 48.38 -6.54
C GLN A 428 22.28 49.66 -5.92
N PHE A 429 21.09 49.58 -5.32
CA PHE A 429 20.47 50.73 -4.65
C PHE A 429 21.31 51.22 -3.46
N ASN A 430 21.86 50.30 -2.65
CA ASN A 430 22.74 50.64 -1.54
C ASN A 430 24.05 51.27 -2.01
N LYS A 431 24.60 50.80 -3.14
CA LYS A 431 25.79 51.40 -3.76
C LYS A 431 25.53 52.84 -4.19
N VAL A 432 24.42 53.10 -4.89
CA VAL A 432 24.01 54.46 -5.29
C VAL A 432 23.82 55.36 -4.07
N LYS A 433 23.12 54.89 -3.03
CA LYS A 433 22.95 55.67 -1.79
C LYS A 433 24.26 56.01 -1.10
N LYS A 434 25.24 55.11 -1.14
CA LYS A 434 26.58 55.36 -0.58
C LYS A 434 27.30 56.43 -1.40
N GLU A 435 27.28 56.32 -2.73
CA GLU A 435 27.86 57.32 -3.63
C GLU A 435 27.22 58.71 -3.45
N GLU A 436 25.88 58.78 -3.30
CA GLU A 436 25.17 60.03 -2.98
C GLU A 436 25.61 60.62 -1.64
N TYR A 437 25.80 59.79 -0.61
CA TYR A 437 26.27 60.23 0.70
C TYR A 437 27.71 60.76 0.65
N ASP A 438 28.59 60.05 -0.06
CA ASP A 438 29.99 60.45 -0.25
C ASP A 438 30.08 61.76 -1.05
N ASN A 439 29.28 61.91 -2.12
CA ASN A 439 29.16 63.17 -2.87
C ASN A 439 28.67 64.32 -1.99
N LYS A 440 27.71 64.08 -1.10
CA LYS A 440 27.23 65.09 -0.13
C LYS A 440 28.31 65.50 0.86
N ILE A 441 29.18 64.57 1.27
CA ILE A 441 30.35 64.89 2.11
C ILE A 441 31.33 65.75 1.33
N LEU A 442 31.65 65.36 0.09
CA LEU A 442 32.58 66.09 -0.77
C LEU A 442 32.12 67.53 -1.00
N LEU A 443 30.85 67.71 -1.35
CA LEU A 443 30.26 69.04 -1.55
C LEU A 443 30.33 69.89 -0.28
N LYS A 444 30.10 69.29 0.90
CA LYS A 444 30.28 70.01 2.18
C LYS A 444 31.73 70.42 2.42
N GLN A 445 32.70 69.60 2.04
CA GLN A 445 34.12 69.94 2.17
C GLN A 445 34.50 71.06 1.19
N GLU A 446 34.02 71.02 -0.04
CA GLU A 446 34.24 72.07 -1.03
C GLU A 446 33.64 73.41 -0.60
N MET A 447 32.40 73.40 -0.07
CA MET A 447 31.78 74.58 0.53
C MET A 447 32.57 75.15 1.71
N ARG A 448 33.25 74.30 2.49
CA ARG A 448 34.15 74.78 3.57
C ARG A 448 35.41 75.42 2.99
N LYS A 449 36.01 74.85 1.95
CA LYS A 449 37.18 75.42 1.27
C LYS A 449 36.87 76.78 0.67
N LEU A 450 35.74 76.92 -0.03
CA LEU A 450 35.30 78.21 -0.59
C LEU A 450 35.10 79.26 0.49
N LYS A 451 34.46 78.91 1.62
CA LYS A 451 34.32 79.84 2.75
C LYS A 451 35.64 80.25 3.37
N GLU A 452 36.63 79.36 3.40
CA GLU A 452 37.97 79.68 3.90
C GLU A 452 38.71 80.60 2.93
N GLN A 453 38.57 80.36 1.62
CA GLN A 453 39.09 81.23 0.57
C GLN A 453 38.47 82.63 0.63
N ASP A 454 37.15 82.74 0.75
CA ASP A 454 36.46 84.03 0.90
C ASP A 454 36.98 84.83 2.10
N LYS A 455 37.21 84.16 3.24
CA LYS A 455 37.81 84.83 4.42
C LYS A 455 39.21 85.33 4.14
N GLN A 456 40.03 84.53 3.45
CA GLN A 456 41.39 84.91 3.08
C GLN A 456 41.39 86.12 2.14
N ASP A 457 40.50 86.13 1.14
CA ASP A 457 40.34 87.24 0.20
C ASP A 457 39.87 88.52 0.90
N ILE A 458 39.00 88.41 1.91
CA ILE A 458 38.59 89.53 2.76
C ILE A 458 39.77 90.07 3.57
N LEU A 459 40.57 89.20 4.19
CA LEU A 459 41.76 89.59 4.95
C LEU A 459 42.79 90.28 4.05
N ASP A 460 43.04 89.75 2.86
CA ASP A 460 44.00 90.34 1.91
C ASP A 460 43.48 91.67 1.35
N ARG A 461 42.16 91.82 1.17
CA ARG A 461 41.55 93.11 0.83
C ARG A 461 41.75 94.13 1.96
N GLN A 462 41.57 93.74 3.21
CA GLN A 462 41.82 94.61 4.37
C GLN A 462 43.30 94.99 4.48
N LYS A 463 44.23 94.05 4.28
CA LYS A 463 45.67 94.34 4.23
C LYS A 463 46.00 95.39 3.16
N ARG A 464 45.52 95.20 1.93
CA ARG A 464 45.70 96.20 0.86
C ARG A 464 45.12 97.56 1.22
N GLN A 465 43.94 97.61 1.81
CA GLN A 465 43.36 98.88 2.28
C GLN A 465 44.21 99.56 3.35
N ASN A 466 44.75 98.80 4.31
CA ASN A 466 45.63 99.32 5.34
C ASN A 466 46.97 99.78 4.75
N GLU A 467 47.55 99.06 3.80
CA GLU A 467 48.74 99.47 3.05
C GLU A 467 48.52 100.80 2.33
N TYR A 468 47.39 100.97 1.63
CA TYR A 468 47.04 102.24 0.99
C TYR A 468 46.90 103.38 2.01
N ARG A 469 46.27 103.14 3.16
CA ARG A 469 46.17 104.14 4.24
C ARG A 469 47.56 104.51 4.78
N MET A 470 48.44 103.54 4.98
CA MET A 470 49.81 103.78 5.45
C MET A 470 50.63 104.57 4.43
N LEU A 471 50.50 104.26 3.14
CA LEU A 471 51.12 105.04 2.07
C LEU A 471 50.61 106.49 2.06
N GLU A 472 49.29 106.69 2.20
CA GLU A 472 48.71 108.04 2.27
C GLU A 472 49.22 108.83 3.48
N ILE A 473 49.32 108.19 4.65
CA ILE A 473 49.89 108.79 5.86
C ILE A 473 51.36 109.15 5.62
N THR A 474 52.14 108.24 5.05
CA THR A 474 53.57 108.45 4.76
C THR A 474 53.77 109.62 3.79
N GLU A 475 52.93 109.72 2.76
CA GLU A 475 52.96 110.83 1.81
C GLU A 475 52.57 112.16 2.45
N LYS A 476 51.58 112.17 3.37
CA LYS A 476 51.26 113.35 4.17
C LYS A 476 52.43 113.80 5.05
N TYR A 477 53.13 112.87 5.71
CA TYR A 477 54.34 113.18 6.48
C TYR A 477 55.43 113.77 5.58
N ARG A 478 55.67 113.17 4.40
CA ARG A 478 56.63 113.68 3.40
C ARG A 478 56.32 115.12 3.00
N GLN A 479 55.05 115.44 2.73
CA GLN A 479 54.61 116.80 2.39
C GLN A 479 54.79 117.80 3.55
N VAL A 480 54.57 117.37 4.80
CA VAL A 480 54.81 118.21 5.99
C VAL A 480 56.30 118.48 6.15
N ASP A 481 57.15 117.48 5.97
CA ASP A 481 58.61 117.66 6.03
C ASP A 481 59.12 118.59 4.93
N GLU A 482 58.66 118.44 3.70
CA GLU A 482 58.96 119.36 2.59
C GLU A 482 58.54 120.80 2.93
N LYS A 483 57.34 120.98 3.48
CA LYS A 483 56.84 122.30 3.91
C LYS A 483 57.70 122.89 5.03
N ASN A 484 58.16 122.07 5.98
CA ASN A 484 59.03 122.48 7.06
C ASN A 484 60.42 122.88 6.54
N GLN A 485 60.99 122.13 5.60
CA GLN A 485 62.24 122.48 4.93
C GLN A 485 62.12 123.80 4.15
N LEU A 486 61.02 123.99 3.42
CA LEU A 486 60.70 125.27 2.75
C LEU A 486 60.61 126.43 3.74
N LYS A 487 59.98 126.23 4.90
CA LYS A 487 59.88 127.24 5.96
C LYS A 487 61.25 127.58 6.55
N GLN A 488 62.11 126.58 6.78
CA GLN A 488 63.49 126.81 7.21
C GLN A 488 64.29 127.59 6.16
N TYR A 489 64.15 127.26 4.88
CA TYR A 489 64.79 127.98 3.79
C TYR A 489 64.31 129.44 3.72
N GLN A 490 63.00 129.68 3.82
CA GLN A 490 62.43 131.03 3.86
C GLN A 490 62.96 131.85 5.06
N ASN A 491 63.01 131.25 6.25
CA ASN A 491 63.56 131.89 7.44
C ASN A 491 65.05 132.25 7.27
N ASN A 492 65.85 131.33 6.72
CA ASN A 492 67.26 131.59 6.43
C ASN A 492 67.43 132.73 5.42
N LEU A 493 66.61 132.77 4.37
CA LEU A 493 66.62 133.85 3.39
C LEU A 493 66.25 135.18 4.03
N LEU A 494 65.17 135.23 4.83
CA LEU A 494 64.77 136.42 5.60
C LEU A 494 65.89 136.92 6.52
N GLN A 495 66.57 136.00 7.22
CA GLN A 495 67.69 136.34 8.09
C GLN A 495 68.88 136.91 7.30
N GLN A 496 69.22 136.30 6.16
CA GLN A 496 70.28 136.81 5.27
C GLN A 496 69.93 138.20 4.72
N THR A 497 68.70 138.41 4.26
CA THR A 497 68.23 139.72 3.77
C THR A 497 68.23 140.75 4.89
N SER A 498 67.73 140.41 6.09
CA SER A 498 67.76 141.29 7.26
C SER A 498 69.20 141.69 7.64
N MET A 499 70.13 140.74 7.62
CA MET A 499 71.55 141.02 7.86
C MET A 499 72.16 141.92 6.78
N GLN A 500 71.80 141.74 5.50
CA GLN A 500 72.24 142.62 4.42
C GLN A 500 71.69 144.05 4.56
N ILE A 501 70.40 144.19 4.89
CA ILE A 501 69.78 145.50 5.18
C ILE A 501 70.50 146.17 6.34
N SER A 502 70.72 145.46 7.45
CA SER A 502 71.44 146.00 8.61
C SER A 502 72.87 146.44 8.24
N ARG A 503 73.59 145.65 7.42
CA ARG A 503 74.90 146.06 6.89
C ARG A 503 74.81 147.33 6.04
N GLN A 504 73.80 147.46 5.18
CA GLN A 504 73.58 148.67 4.38
C GLN A 504 73.23 149.87 5.26
N GLU A 505 72.38 149.71 6.27
CA GLU A 505 72.04 150.77 7.22
C GLU A 505 73.26 151.25 8.00
N ILE A 506 74.16 150.34 8.40
CA ILE A 506 75.43 150.70 9.04
C ILE A 506 76.32 151.49 8.07
N LEU A 507 76.44 151.04 6.81
CA LEU A 507 77.23 151.73 5.78
C LEU A 507 76.66 153.12 5.49
N GLU A 508 75.35 153.28 5.35
CA GLU A 508 74.68 154.56 5.13
C GLU A 508 74.78 155.47 6.37
N ARG A 509 74.62 154.94 7.59
CA ARG A 509 74.91 155.70 8.82
C ARG A 509 76.35 156.22 8.80
N ASN A 510 77.32 155.36 8.49
CA ASN A 510 78.73 155.76 8.43
C ASN A 510 78.98 156.81 7.33
N ARG A 511 78.32 156.69 6.18
CA ARG A 511 78.37 157.68 5.10
C ARG A 511 77.79 159.02 5.55
N ILE A 512 76.62 159.03 6.20
CA ILE A 512 75.98 160.22 6.76
C ILE A 512 76.88 160.85 7.83
N TYR A 513 77.40 160.07 8.78
CA TYR A 513 78.33 160.56 9.81
C TYR A 513 79.60 161.15 9.18
N SER A 514 80.18 160.50 8.17
CA SER A 514 81.34 161.02 7.45
C SER A 514 81.03 162.35 6.74
N HIS A 515 79.86 162.48 6.10
CA HIS A 515 79.41 163.75 5.50
C HIS A 515 79.16 164.84 6.56
N LEU A 516 78.54 164.50 7.70
CA LEU A 516 78.34 165.44 8.80
C LEU A 516 79.67 165.89 9.40
N GLN A 517 80.64 164.97 9.54
CA GLN A 517 82.00 165.27 9.97
C GLN A 517 82.68 166.23 8.97
N GLN A 518 82.60 165.95 7.66
CA GLN A 518 83.13 166.83 6.62
C GLN A 518 82.48 168.22 6.62
N LEU A 519 81.17 168.32 6.83
CA LEU A 519 80.46 169.59 6.95
C LEU A 519 80.89 170.36 8.21
N SER A 520 81.00 169.67 9.35
CA SER A 520 81.54 170.22 10.60
C SER A 520 82.95 170.77 10.40
N ASP A 521 83.83 169.99 9.77
CA ASP A 521 85.22 170.36 9.52
C ASP A 521 85.35 171.53 8.52
N ASN A 522 84.41 171.67 7.59
CA ASN A 522 84.38 172.80 6.63
C ASN A 522 83.75 174.08 7.19
N LEU A 523 82.91 174.02 8.23
CA LEU A 523 82.25 175.21 8.82
C LEU A 523 83.09 175.89 9.92
N PHE A 524 84.08 175.23 10.51
CA PHE A 524 84.92 175.79 11.57
C PHE A 524 86.42 175.72 11.26
N ASN A 525 86.93 176.75 10.58
CA ASN A 525 88.36 177.04 10.49
C ASN A 525 88.79 178.01 11.61
N GLN A 526 89.20 177.50 12.77
CA GLN A 526 90.41 177.94 13.50
C GLN A 526 90.66 177.10 14.78
N LYS A 527 91.85 176.49 14.79
CA LYS A 527 92.51 175.58 15.75
C LYS A 527 92.42 175.96 17.24
N ILE A 528 91.62 175.23 18.03
CA ILE A 528 91.51 175.39 19.50
C ILE A 528 91.21 174.00 20.10
N ARG A 529 92.12 173.29 20.79
CA ARG A 529 92.74 173.47 22.13
C ARG A 529 91.78 173.76 23.30
N LYS A 530 91.39 172.64 23.93
CA LYS A 530 91.26 172.38 25.37
C LYS A 530 90.40 173.34 26.21
N ARG A 531 89.24 172.83 26.64
CA ARG A 531 88.81 172.82 28.06
C ARG A 531 87.57 171.93 28.27
N ASN A 532 87.74 170.96 29.17
CA ASN A 532 86.78 170.39 30.12
C ASN A 532 85.36 170.03 29.66
N MET A 533 85.07 168.73 29.57
CA MET A 533 83.79 168.12 29.97
C MET A 533 84.05 166.76 30.62
N SER A 534 84.55 166.81 31.87
CA SER A 534 84.29 165.80 32.89
C SER A 534 83.10 166.34 33.67
N GLN A 535 81.90 165.86 33.33
CA GLN A 535 80.63 165.89 34.09
C GLN A 535 79.47 165.66 33.09
N LEU A 536 79.29 164.40 32.72
CA LEU A 536 78.01 163.85 32.26
C LEU A 536 77.86 162.48 32.93
N GLU A 537 77.91 162.52 34.26
CA GLU A 537 77.30 161.53 35.14
C GLU A 537 75.86 161.98 35.44
N LYS A 538 74.98 161.00 35.66
CA LYS A 538 73.62 161.05 36.22
C LYS A 538 72.47 161.35 35.25
N ASN A 539 71.91 160.29 34.66
CA ASN A 539 70.56 159.82 35.00
C ASN A 539 70.24 158.48 34.29
N ALA A 540 69.91 157.48 35.14
CA ALA A 540 68.89 156.42 34.98
C ALA A 540 68.96 155.48 33.74
N ILE A 541 68.74 154.16 33.79
CA ILE A 541 67.84 153.36 34.65
C ILE A 541 68.42 151.94 34.86
N THR A 542 68.37 151.53 36.11
CA THR A 542 68.47 150.19 36.67
C THR A 542 67.33 149.28 36.21
N ILE A 543 67.59 148.06 35.70
CA ILE A 543 66.66 146.93 35.81
C ILE A 543 67.45 145.63 36.10
N LYS A 544 67.47 145.24 37.38
CA LYS A 544 67.26 143.84 37.82
C LYS A 544 65.76 143.71 38.13
N PRO A 545 65.18 142.53 38.40
CA PRO A 545 65.51 141.13 38.06
C PRO A 545 64.27 140.37 37.50
N LYS A 546 64.36 139.07 37.18
CA LYS A 546 63.53 138.00 37.82
C LYS A 546 63.68 136.61 37.21
N ALA A 547 63.64 135.64 38.11
CA ALA A 547 63.47 134.21 37.91
C ALA A 547 62.05 133.85 37.42
N ASN A 548 61.94 132.70 36.74
CA ASN A 548 60.83 131.74 36.82
C ASN A 548 61.18 130.51 35.95
N ASN A 549 61.33 129.35 36.58
CA ASN A 549 60.36 128.23 36.58
C ASN A 549 60.30 127.55 35.20
N GLN A 550 60.91 126.37 35.03
CA GLN A 550 60.23 125.10 35.30
C GLN A 550 58.72 125.18 35.01
N LYS A 551 58.38 124.92 33.75
CA LYS A 551 57.15 124.21 33.41
C LYS A 551 57.53 123.16 32.38
N GLU A 552 57.42 121.92 32.84
CA GLU A 552 57.34 120.73 32.00
C GLU A 552 56.29 120.94 30.91
N ASP A 553 56.63 120.53 29.70
CA ASP A 553 55.72 120.47 28.55
C ASP A 553 54.68 119.36 28.77
N THR A 554 53.73 119.60 29.68
CA THR A 554 52.61 118.69 29.95
C THR A 554 51.62 118.57 28.78
N GLU A 555 51.64 119.50 27.80
CA GLU A 555 50.77 119.42 26.62
C GLU A 555 51.28 118.44 25.56
N PHE A 556 52.59 118.19 25.46
CA PHE A 556 53.15 117.24 24.49
C PHE A 556 53.01 115.79 24.97
N GLU A 557 53.13 115.58 26.29
CA GLU A 557 53.01 114.25 26.89
C GLU A 557 51.55 113.79 26.99
N ASP A 558 50.60 114.70 27.24
CA ASP A 558 49.17 114.38 27.23
C ASP A 558 48.62 114.11 25.82
N HIS A 559 49.13 114.82 24.78
CA HIS A 559 48.76 114.51 23.39
C HIS A 559 49.28 113.15 22.93
N THR A 560 50.46 112.75 23.40
CA THR A 560 51.07 111.45 23.09
C THR A 560 50.38 110.31 23.85
N ARG A 561 49.99 110.53 25.12
CA ARG A 561 49.20 109.56 25.90
C ARG A 561 47.78 109.39 25.36
N LEU A 562 47.13 110.46 24.89
CA LEU A 562 45.79 110.38 24.28
C LEU A 562 45.81 109.60 22.95
N LEU A 563 46.84 109.77 22.13
CA LEU A 563 47.05 109.00 20.90
C LEU A 563 47.32 107.51 21.17
N ILE A 564 48.10 107.19 22.21
CA ILE A 564 48.35 105.79 22.63
C ILE A 564 47.08 105.15 23.21
N THR A 565 46.25 105.91 23.93
CA THR A 565 44.99 105.41 24.51
C THR A 565 43.90 105.21 23.44
N MET A 566 43.86 106.05 22.39
CA MET A 566 42.95 105.88 21.26
C MET A 566 43.36 104.76 20.29
N LEU A 567 44.63 104.38 20.25
CA LEU A 567 45.12 103.22 19.47
C LEU A 567 44.96 101.89 20.22
N GLN A 568 44.53 101.93 21.50
CA GLN A 568 44.20 100.76 22.30
C GLN A 568 42.68 100.65 22.53
N THR A 569 41.91 100.56 21.45
CA THR A 569 40.53 100.09 21.56
C THR A 569 40.29 98.90 20.64
N SER A 570 40.01 97.78 21.31
CA SER A 570 39.13 96.68 20.91
C SER A 570 39.58 95.78 19.74
N ASP A 571 40.27 94.70 20.09
CA ASP A 571 40.10 93.39 19.44
C ASP A 571 40.49 92.27 20.42
N ALA A 572 39.55 91.82 21.25
CA ALA A 572 39.67 90.53 21.95
C ALA A 572 38.39 89.92 22.55
N GLU A 573 37.28 90.64 22.75
CA GLU A 573 36.17 90.10 23.58
C GLU A 573 34.76 90.03 22.95
N GLU A 574 34.61 90.22 21.64
CA GLU A 574 33.29 90.13 20.99
C GLU A 574 33.03 88.84 20.18
N THR A 575 34.00 87.93 20.10
CA THR A 575 33.84 86.65 19.38
C THR A 575 33.35 85.47 20.23
N GLN A 576 33.20 85.63 21.55
CA GLN A 576 32.74 84.55 22.44
C GLN A 576 31.25 84.60 22.83
N LYS A 577 30.54 85.74 22.68
CA LYS A 577 29.12 85.82 23.07
C LYS A 577 28.11 85.36 22.00
N ASN A 578 28.54 85.09 20.76
CA ASN A 578 27.64 84.66 19.68
C ASN A 578 27.64 83.15 19.37
N LYS A 579 28.30 82.31 20.17
CA LYS A 579 28.34 80.84 19.98
C LYS A 579 27.47 80.02 20.94
N LEU A 580 26.72 80.64 21.85
CA LEU A 580 25.86 79.95 22.83
C LEU A 580 24.34 80.11 22.59
N SER A 581 23.91 80.80 21.54
CA SER A 581 22.47 81.03 21.25
C SER A 581 21.93 80.28 20.00
N ARG A 582 22.61 79.22 19.54
CA ARG A 582 22.15 78.37 18.41
C ARG A 582 22.29 76.86 18.67
N ARG A 583 21.98 76.44 19.90
CA ARG A 583 21.73 75.03 20.24
C ARG A 583 20.45 74.92 21.09
N HIS A 584 19.35 75.40 20.53
CA HIS A 584 18.00 74.89 20.82
C HIS A 584 17.07 75.33 19.67
N ASN A 585 17.00 74.46 18.67
CA ASN A 585 15.82 74.09 17.89
C ASN A 585 16.19 72.88 17.04
#